data_AF-A0A7S4HZI9-F1
#
_entry.id   AF-A0A7S4HZI9-F1
#
_cell.length_a   1.000
_cell.length_b   1.000
_cell.length_c   1.000
_cell.angle_alpha   90.00
_cell.angle_beta   90.00
_cell.angle_gamma   90.00
#
_symmetry.space_group_name_H-M   'P 1'
#
loop_
_entity.id
_entity.type
_entity.pdbx_description
1 polymer ?
#
loop_
_entity_poly.entity_id
_entity_poly.type
_entity_poly.pdbx_seq_one_letter_code
_entity_poly.pdbx_strand_id
1 'polypeptide(L)'
;MKMVGVFLVSLTIIFSLFWLVASTRKSDTVPMSSGRYFHVWGKVQGVMFRQTLIRAAQKRNLKGAATNLKVPQKNEVEFYLAGDNAKIDEIVSFMQSGKDLNSWGAKVEKLVEMSSGKAFTDHQVTTDNVDNFNWSKNVEFYL
;
A
#
# COMPACT_ATOMS: atom_id res chain seq x y z
N MET A 1 73.23 -22.65 41.36
CA MET A 1 74.24 -21.66 40.93
C MET A 1 73.56 -20.61 40.06
N LYS A 2 73.84 -19.33 40.32
CA LYS A 2 73.30 -18.13 39.66
C LYS A 2 73.66 -18.07 38.16
N MET A 3 72.75 -17.54 37.34
CA MET A 3 72.98 -16.58 36.24
C MET A 3 71.61 -15.87 36.02
N VAL A 4 71.42 -14.57 36.29
CA VAL A 4 71.82 -13.38 35.49
C VAL A 4 71.41 -13.58 34.02
N GLY A 5 70.59 -12.80 33.33
CA GLY A 5 69.95 -11.50 33.54
C GLY A 5 69.54 -10.96 32.15
N VAL A 6 68.92 -9.78 32.15
CA VAL A 6 68.77 -8.82 31.03
C VAL A 6 67.44 -8.81 30.24
N PHE A 7 66.85 -7.62 30.35
CA PHE A 7 65.74 -6.94 29.69
C PHE A 7 65.58 -7.15 28.17
N LEU A 8 64.33 -7.14 27.72
CA LEU A 8 63.95 -6.32 26.56
C LEU A 8 62.54 -5.74 26.75
N VAL A 9 62.47 -4.41 26.75
CA VAL A 9 61.24 -3.63 26.66
C VAL A 9 60.77 -3.69 25.21
N SER A 10 59.51 -4.02 24.95
CA SER A 10 58.87 -3.57 23.71
C SER A 10 57.40 -3.25 23.92
N LEU A 11 57.16 -1.94 23.87
CA LEU A 11 55.90 -1.22 23.79
C LEU A 11 55.29 -1.46 22.40
N THR A 12 54.10 -2.06 22.27
CA THR A 12 53.32 -1.91 21.03
C THR A 12 51.81 -2.11 21.24
N ILE A 13 51.14 -0.97 21.42
CA ILE A 13 49.93 -0.52 20.72
C ILE A 13 48.68 -1.42 20.79
N ILE A 14 47.69 -0.89 21.51
CA ILE A 14 46.25 -1.17 21.47
C ILE A 14 45.73 -0.96 20.03
N PHE A 15 45.13 -1.98 19.43
CA PHE A 15 44.19 -1.79 18.33
C PHE A 15 42.88 -2.52 18.66
N SER A 16 41.94 -1.75 19.19
CA SER A 16 40.53 -2.14 19.31
C SER A 16 39.97 -2.42 17.91
N LEU A 17 39.71 -3.69 17.61
CA LEU A 17 38.96 -4.10 16.42
C LEU A 17 37.48 -3.75 16.65
N PHE A 18 37.11 -2.50 16.34
CA PHE A 18 35.72 -2.14 16.09
C PHE A 18 35.36 -2.70 14.71
N TRP A 19 34.73 -3.88 14.68
CA TRP A 19 34.14 -4.40 13.46
C TRP A 19 32.87 -3.59 13.17
N LEU A 20 33.03 -2.54 12.37
CA LEU A 20 31.93 -1.79 11.77
C LEU A 20 31.27 -2.71 10.73
N VAL A 21 30.20 -3.40 11.10
CA VAL A 21 29.29 -4.00 10.12
C VAL A 21 28.59 -2.85 9.42
N ALA A 22 29.17 -2.38 8.32
CA ALA A 22 28.48 -1.57 7.34
C ALA A 22 27.35 -2.42 6.77
N SER A 23 26.16 -2.33 7.38
CA SER A 23 24.92 -2.79 6.76
C SER A 23 24.71 -1.95 5.52
N THR A 24 25.20 -2.45 4.39
CA THR A 24 24.81 -1.97 3.08
C THR A 24 23.33 -2.28 2.92
N ARG A 25 22.46 -1.37 3.38
CA ARG A 25 21.10 -1.32 2.86
C ARG A 25 21.26 -1.02 1.37
N LYS A 26 21.23 -2.07 0.54
CA LYS A 26 20.73 -1.90 -0.82
C LYS A 26 19.41 -1.17 -0.66
N SER A 27 19.33 0.06 -1.12
CA SER A 27 18.05 0.66 -1.41
C SER A 27 17.47 -0.22 -2.50
N ASP A 28 16.64 -1.18 -2.12
CA ASP A 28 15.80 -1.87 -3.06
C ASP A 28 14.92 -0.77 -3.67
N THR A 29 15.37 -0.20 -4.78
CA THR A 29 14.50 0.48 -5.71
C THR A 29 13.60 -0.62 -6.24
N VAL A 30 12.58 -0.98 -5.46
CA VAL A 30 11.43 -1.71 -5.97
C VAL A 30 10.99 -0.83 -7.13
N PRO A 31 11.09 -1.29 -8.39
CA PRO A 31 10.55 -0.53 -9.49
C PRO A 31 9.09 -0.27 -9.10
N MET A 32 8.70 1.00 -8.95
CA MET A 32 7.32 1.34 -8.65
C MET A 32 6.48 0.55 -9.65
N SER A 33 5.74 -0.44 -9.15
CA SER A 33 4.99 -1.30 -10.06
C SER A 33 4.03 -0.39 -10.81
N SER A 34 3.96 -0.58 -12.12
CA SER A 34 2.96 0.06 -12.96
C SER A 34 1.60 -0.14 -12.28
N GLY A 35 0.86 0.95 -12.07
CA GLY A 35 -0.42 0.84 -11.38
C GLY A 35 -1.41 -0.08 -12.09
N ARG A 36 -2.29 -0.69 -11.31
CA ARG A 36 -3.26 -1.71 -11.73
C ARG A 36 -4.65 -1.10 -11.82
N TYR A 37 -5.39 -1.46 -12.86
CA TYR A 37 -6.73 -0.95 -13.15
C TYR A 37 -7.74 -2.04 -12.90
N PHE A 38 -8.89 -1.68 -12.33
CA PHE A 38 -9.91 -2.64 -11.96
C PHE A 38 -11.30 -2.11 -12.27
N HIS A 39 -12.16 -3.02 -12.69
CA HIS A 39 -13.60 -2.84 -12.70
C HIS A 39 -14.21 -3.74 -11.65
N VAL A 40 -15.17 -3.20 -10.91
CA VAL A 40 -15.87 -3.92 -9.84
C VAL A 40 -17.37 -3.73 -9.92
N TRP A 41 -18.11 -4.82 -9.73
CA TRP A 41 -19.56 -4.86 -9.75
C TRP A 41 -20.12 -5.36 -8.42
N GLY A 42 -21.31 -4.88 -8.08
CA GLY A 42 -22.10 -5.33 -6.93
C GLY A 42 -22.81 -4.16 -6.24
N LYS A 43 -22.96 -4.25 -4.91
CA LYS A 43 -23.42 -3.14 -4.08
C LYS A 43 -22.24 -2.19 -3.82
N VAL A 44 -21.90 -1.37 -4.81
CA VAL A 44 -20.71 -0.51 -4.82
C VAL A 44 -21.01 0.98 -5.02
N GLN A 45 -22.26 1.36 -5.31
CA GLN A 45 -22.68 2.76 -5.40
C GLN A 45 -23.67 3.11 -4.27
N GLY A 46 -23.65 4.37 -3.82
CA GLY A 46 -24.50 4.84 -2.71
C GLY A 46 -24.12 4.31 -1.31
N VAL A 47 -23.00 3.59 -1.20
CA VAL A 47 -22.61 2.84 0.02
C VAL A 47 -21.18 3.16 0.47
N MET A 48 -20.68 4.37 0.19
CA MET A 48 -19.33 4.81 0.55
C MET A 48 -18.17 3.94 0.03
N PHE A 49 -18.38 3.19 -1.06
CA PHE A 49 -17.33 2.32 -1.63
C PHE A 49 -16.06 3.10 -1.99
N ARG A 50 -16.18 4.21 -2.74
CA ARG A 50 -15.04 5.03 -3.15
C ARG A 50 -14.22 5.49 -1.95
N GLN A 51 -14.86 6.06 -0.94
CA GLN A 51 -14.17 6.48 0.28
C GLN A 51 -13.51 5.29 0.99
N THR A 52 -14.22 4.18 1.14
CA THR A 52 -13.70 2.95 1.79
C THR A 52 -12.42 2.46 1.12
N LEU A 53 -12.44 2.35 -0.22
CA LEU A 53 -11.29 1.95 -1.01
C LEU A 53 -10.12 2.94 -0.86
N ILE A 54 -10.38 4.24 -0.96
CA ILE A 54 -9.31 5.24 -0.88
C ILE A 54 -8.69 5.32 0.51
N ARG A 55 -9.49 5.18 1.57
CA ARG A 55 -8.96 5.09 2.94
C ARG A 55 -8.15 3.82 3.17
N ALA A 56 -8.59 2.69 2.62
CA ALA A 56 -7.82 1.45 2.65
C ALA A 56 -6.48 1.56 1.91
N ALA A 57 -6.45 2.29 0.79
CA ALA A 57 -5.22 2.60 0.05
C ALA A 57 -4.29 3.50 0.87
N GLN A 58 -4.79 4.62 1.43
CA GLN A 58 -4.00 5.51 2.30
C GLN A 58 -3.38 4.76 3.48
N LYS A 59 -4.14 3.89 4.16
CA LYS A 59 -3.67 3.06 5.29
C LYS A 59 -2.50 2.14 4.91
N ARG A 60 -2.38 1.78 3.64
CA ARG A 60 -1.35 0.90 3.09
C ARG A 60 -0.26 1.65 2.31
N ASN A 61 -0.24 2.98 2.37
CA ASN A 61 0.67 3.84 1.60
C ASN A 61 0.60 3.57 0.08
N LEU A 62 -0.60 3.27 -0.42
CA LEU A 62 -0.86 3.10 -1.84
C LEU A 62 -1.43 4.37 -2.43
N LYS A 63 -1.09 4.64 -3.69
CA LYS A 63 -1.80 5.62 -4.51
C LYS A 63 -3.07 4.99 -5.04
N GLY A 64 -4.22 5.63 -4.83
CA GLY A 64 -5.53 5.06 -5.14
C GLY A 64 -6.47 6.06 -5.78
N ALA A 65 -7.30 5.61 -6.72
CA ALA A 65 -8.29 6.44 -7.39
C ALA A 65 -9.54 5.63 -7.76
N ALA A 66 -10.73 6.22 -7.71
CA ALA A 66 -11.99 5.53 -7.94
C ALA A 66 -13.08 6.44 -8.54
N THR A 67 -13.89 5.87 -9.43
CA THR A 67 -14.96 6.55 -10.17
C THR A 67 -16.22 5.68 -10.20
N ASN A 68 -17.34 6.24 -9.77
CA ASN A 68 -18.64 5.61 -10.04
C ASN A 68 -18.96 5.79 -11.51
N LEU A 69 -19.16 4.69 -12.24
CA LEU A 69 -19.63 4.76 -13.62
C LEU A 69 -21.10 5.18 -13.65
N LYS A 70 -21.48 5.91 -14.69
CA LYS A 70 -22.85 6.41 -14.87
C LYS A 70 -23.68 5.41 -15.67
N VAL A 71 -24.96 5.72 -15.83
CA VAL A 71 -25.93 4.88 -16.58
C VAL A 71 -25.38 4.51 -17.96
N PRO A 72 -25.50 3.23 -18.39
CA PRO A 72 -26.24 2.14 -17.75
C PRO A 72 -25.52 1.40 -16.61
N GLN A 73 -24.24 1.66 -16.33
CA GLN A 73 -23.42 0.92 -15.36
C GLN A 73 -23.60 1.37 -13.89
N LYS A 74 -24.85 1.42 -13.41
CA LYS A 74 -25.19 1.91 -12.04
C LYS A 74 -24.61 1.09 -10.89
N ASN A 75 -24.18 -0.15 -11.16
CA ASN A 75 -23.64 -1.08 -10.16
C ASN A 75 -22.14 -1.30 -10.35
N GLU A 76 -21.45 -0.39 -11.04
CA GLU A 76 -20.06 -0.54 -11.42
C GLU A 76 -19.21 0.63 -10.90
N VAL A 77 -18.00 0.31 -10.45
CA VAL A 77 -16.97 1.28 -10.11
C VAL A 77 -15.70 0.90 -10.85
N GLU A 78 -15.06 1.88 -11.45
CA GLU A 78 -13.70 1.76 -11.97
C GLU A 78 -12.73 2.30 -10.93
N PHE A 79 -11.63 1.60 -10.68
CA PHE A 79 -10.60 2.09 -9.76
C PHE A 79 -9.18 1.72 -10.19
N TYR A 80 -8.22 2.41 -9.61
CA TYR A 80 -6.79 2.29 -9.85
C TYR A 80 -6.04 2.22 -8.53
N LEU A 81 -5.03 1.34 -8.46
CA LEU A 81 -4.10 1.23 -7.33
C LEU A 81 -2.66 1.16 -7.81
N ALA A 82 -1.73 1.86 -7.16
CA ALA A 82 -0.31 1.78 -7.44
C ALA A 82 0.53 1.83 -6.15
N GLY A 83 1.62 1.08 -6.13
CA GLY A 83 2.50 0.93 -4.98
C GLY A 83 2.93 -0.53 -4.80
N ASP A 84 3.06 -0.97 -3.55
CA ASP A 84 3.43 -2.35 -3.23
C ASP A 84 2.33 -3.34 -3.68
N ASN A 85 2.68 -4.26 -4.60
CA ASN A 85 1.75 -5.26 -5.12
C ASN A 85 1.17 -6.16 -4.04
N ALA A 86 1.92 -6.52 -3.00
CA ALA A 86 1.41 -7.35 -1.91
C ALA A 86 0.26 -6.64 -1.18
N LYS A 87 0.36 -5.31 -1.02
CA LYS A 87 -0.69 -4.49 -0.42
C LYS A 87 -1.89 -4.30 -1.33
N ILE A 88 -1.69 -4.26 -2.64
CA ILE A 88 -2.79 -4.28 -3.61
C ILE A 88 -3.50 -5.63 -3.53
N ASP A 89 -2.77 -6.74 -3.49
CA ASP A 89 -3.32 -8.09 -3.42
C ASP A 89 -4.10 -8.33 -2.12
N GLU A 90 -3.68 -7.75 -1.00
CA GLU A 90 -4.46 -7.75 0.25
C GLU A 90 -5.85 -7.12 0.06
N ILE A 91 -5.91 -5.94 -0.59
CA ILE A 91 -7.19 -5.24 -0.87
C ILE A 91 -8.06 -6.09 -1.82
N VAL A 92 -7.48 -6.56 -2.92
CA VAL A 92 -8.20 -7.34 -3.94
C VAL A 92 -8.73 -8.65 -3.35
N SER A 93 -7.92 -9.36 -2.56
CA SER A 93 -8.33 -10.61 -1.91
C SER A 93 -9.47 -10.39 -0.93
N PHE A 94 -9.45 -9.28 -0.17
CA PHE A 94 -10.57 -8.95 0.72
C PHE A 94 -11.85 -8.66 -0.07
N MET A 95 -11.76 -7.89 -1.16
CA MET A 95 -12.91 -7.64 -2.05
C MET A 95 -13.49 -8.94 -2.63
N GLN A 96 -12.63 -9.85 -3.07
CA GLN A 96 -13.04 -11.15 -3.62
C GLN A 96 -13.63 -12.11 -2.58
N SER A 97 -13.43 -11.85 -1.27
CA SER A 97 -14.03 -12.66 -0.22
C SER A 97 -15.57 -12.57 -0.15
N GLY A 98 -16.17 -11.56 -0.79
CA GLY A 98 -17.62 -11.34 -0.80
C GLY A 98 -18.19 -10.87 0.55
N LYS A 99 -17.32 -10.52 1.51
CA LYS A 99 -17.72 -9.86 2.76
C LYS A 99 -18.06 -8.40 2.53
N ASP A 100 -18.79 -7.82 3.47
CA ASP A 100 -19.01 -6.38 3.48
C ASP A 100 -17.68 -5.65 3.69
N LEU A 101 -17.47 -4.56 2.96
CA LEU A 101 -16.29 -3.71 3.03
C LEU A 101 -16.44 -2.59 4.06
N ASN A 102 -17.68 -2.26 4.41
CA ASN A 102 -18.03 -1.24 5.39
C ASN A 102 -19.41 -1.49 6.00
N SER A 103 -19.75 -0.73 7.05
CA SER A 103 -21.03 -0.86 7.77
C SER A 103 -22.27 -0.46 6.96
N TRP A 104 -22.12 0.14 5.78
CA TRP A 104 -23.25 0.46 4.87
C TRP A 104 -23.54 -0.70 3.89
N GLY A 105 -22.82 -1.81 4.03
CA GLY A 105 -22.99 -3.02 3.25
C GLY A 105 -22.44 -2.89 1.83
N ALA A 106 -21.36 -2.13 1.65
CA ALA A 106 -20.62 -2.16 0.39
C ALA A 106 -20.08 -3.57 0.17
N LYS A 107 -20.36 -4.16 -0.99
CA LYS A 107 -20.03 -5.56 -1.27
C LYS A 107 -19.72 -5.77 -2.74
N VAL A 108 -18.68 -6.53 -2.99
CA VAL A 108 -18.21 -6.89 -4.33
C VAL A 108 -18.75 -8.26 -4.70
N GLU A 109 -19.33 -8.35 -5.90
CA GLU A 109 -19.83 -9.59 -6.49
C GLU A 109 -18.91 -10.07 -7.63
N LYS A 110 -18.30 -9.13 -8.34
CA LYS A 110 -17.34 -9.41 -9.40
C LYS A 110 -16.25 -8.35 -9.41
N LEU A 111 -15.00 -8.76 -9.59
CA LEU A 111 -13.85 -7.89 -9.75
C LEU A 111 -13.02 -8.41 -10.93
N VAL A 112 -12.66 -7.50 -11.83
CA VAL A 112 -11.83 -7.81 -13.01
C VAL A 112 -10.69 -6.81 -13.06
N GLU A 113 -9.46 -7.32 -13.13
CA GLU A 113 -8.29 -6.52 -13.44
C GLU A 113 -8.22 -6.25 -14.94
N MET A 114 -7.94 -5.00 -15.31
CA MET A 114 -7.93 -4.50 -16.68
C MET A 114 -6.48 -4.19 -17.10
N SER A 115 -6.18 -4.40 -18.38
CA SER A 115 -4.87 -4.04 -18.94
C SER A 115 -4.63 -2.53 -19.03
N SER A 116 -5.71 -1.74 -19.01
CA SER A 116 -5.69 -0.28 -19.05
C SER A 116 -6.95 0.29 -18.41
N GLY A 117 -6.90 1.56 -18.03
CA GLY A 117 -8.06 2.30 -17.54
C GLY A 117 -7.79 3.79 -17.49
N LYS A 118 -8.70 4.51 -16.84
CA LYS A 118 -8.67 5.94 -16.62
C LYS A 118 -7.43 6.35 -15.82
N ALA A 119 -6.75 7.42 -16.26
CA ALA A 119 -5.61 7.98 -15.56
C ALA A 119 -5.98 8.41 -14.14
N PHE A 120 -5.03 8.33 -13.21
CA PHE A 120 -5.24 8.67 -11.80
C PHE A 120 -5.98 10.01 -11.58
N THR A 121 -5.58 11.05 -12.32
CA THR A 121 -6.15 12.41 -12.20
C THR A 121 -7.56 12.55 -12.76
N ASP A 122 -7.99 11.63 -13.59
CA ASP A 122 -9.30 11.70 -14.26
C ASP A 122 -10.41 11.02 -13.43
N HIS A 123 -10.04 10.43 -12.30
CA HIS A 123 -10.97 9.80 -11.36
C HIS A 123 -11.68 10.81 -10.47
N GLN A 124 -12.89 10.46 -10.05
CA GLN A 124 -13.70 11.32 -9.20
C GLN A 124 -13.10 11.52 -7.80
N VAL A 125 -12.60 10.44 -7.20
CA VAL A 125 -12.02 10.45 -5.86
C VAL A 125 -10.66 9.79 -5.92
N THR A 126 -9.66 10.40 -5.30
CA THR A 126 -8.28 9.93 -5.25
C THR A 126 -7.72 10.08 -3.85
N THR A 127 -6.58 9.47 -3.59
CA THR A 127 -5.81 9.67 -2.35
C THR A 127 -5.44 11.13 -2.11
N ASP A 128 -5.41 11.96 -3.16
CA ASP A 128 -4.99 13.36 -3.10
C ASP A 128 -6.16 14.30 -2.79
N ASN A 129 -7.39 13.87 -3.04
CA ASN A 129 -8.58 14.71 -2.90
C ASN A 129 -9.67 14.14 -1.99
N VAL A 130 -9.51 12.93 -1.44
CA VAL A 130 -10.56 12.28 -0.62
C VAL A 130 -10.99 13.12 0.56
N ASP A 131 -10.09 13.92 1.14
CA ASP A 131 -10.39 14.80 2.28
C ASP A 131 -11.14 16.07 1.88
N ASN A 132 -11.27 16.36 0.58
CA ASN A 132 -11.97 17.54 0.07
C ASN A 132 -13.49 17.34 -0.02
N PHE A 133 -13.99 16.14 0.26
CA PHE A 133 -15.42 15.83 0.22
C PHE A 133 -16.02 15.78 1.63
N ASN A 134 -17.27 16.25 1.75
CA ASN A 134 -18.03 16.15 2.99
C ASN A 134 -18.67 14.76 3.14
N TRP A 135 -17.87 13.79 3.58
CA TRP A 135 -18.34 12.42 3.80
C TRP A 135 -19.19 12.28 5.07
N SER A 136 -20.08 11.29 5.09
CA SER A 136 -20.74 10.88 6.32
C SER A 136 -19.70 10.34 7.32
N LYS A 137 -19.85 10.71 8.59
CA LYS A 137 -18.98 10.25 9.68
C LYS A 137 -19.44 8.93 10.30
N ASN A 138 -20.63 8.44 9.94
CA ASN A 138 -21.27 7.27 10.53
C ASN A 138 -21.03 6.01 9.69
N VAL A 139 -19.80 5.79 9.25
CA VAL A 139 -19.41 4.60 8.48
C VAL A 139 -18.17 3.98 9.11
N GLU A 140 -18.21 2.66 9.32
CA GLU A 140 -17.09 1.87 9.79
C GLU A 140 -16.49 1.13 8.59
N PHE A 141 -15.15 1.14 8.48
CA PHE A 141 -14.43 0.53 7.37
C PHE A 141 -13.78 -0.79 7.80
N TYR A 142 -13.97 -1.84 7.02
CA TYR A 142 -13.43 -3.18 7.29
C TYR A 142 -12.26 -3.56 6.37
N LEU A 143 -12.07 -2.79 5.28
CA LEU A 143 -11.01 -2.97 4.28
C LEU A 143 -9.67 -2.35 4.70
#